data_AF-A0A7V2JIX2-F1
#
_entry.id   AF-A0A7V2JIX2-F1
#
_cell.length_a   1.000
_cell.length_b   1.000
_cell.length_c   1.000
_cell.angle_alpha   90.00
_cell.angle_beta   90.00
_cell.angle_gamma   90.00
#
_symmetry.space_group_name_H-M   'P 1'
#
loop_
_entity.id
_entity.type
_entity.pdbx_description
1 polymer ?
#
loop_
_entity_poly.entity_id
_entity_poly.type
_entity_poly.pdbx_seq_one_letter_code
_entity_poly.pdbx_strand_id
1 'polypeptide(L)'
;MSKDITAFQAMQTDIQVSMDDVVSAFVSKYENNLYARKKELTAAIKDVEETADALTKALRKKINGDSYKTPMPLDLEMKVDNGAINWEHAKVDFQINISQKNNSRYGNTINVSKTKRIPAAQVRAYKKLQKELSSLRSDLCEILVALKSVTRKEREVRGRIAIRKLEDNGYGDLMQDSELALLVQLDV
;
A
#
# COMPACT_ATOMS: atom_id res chain seq x y z
N MET A 1 -13.31 -3.11 -62.82
CA MET A 1 -12.60 -2.52 -61.68
C MET A 1 -13.18 -3.13 -60.42
N SER A 2 -12.48 -4.10 -59.80
CA SER A 2 -12.89 -4.65 -58.50
C SER A 2 -12.67 -3.58 -57.45
N LYS A 3 -13.72 -3.29 -56.67
CA LYS A 3 -13.56 -2.52 -55.44
C LYS A 3 -13.06 -3.49 -54.38
N ASP A 4 -11.79 -3.39 -54.04
CA ASP A 4 -11.24 -4.09 -52.89
C ASP A 4 -11.90 -3.53 -51.63
N ILE A 5 -12.86 -4.28 -51.10
CA ILE A 5 -13.44 -4.05 -49.78
C ILE A 5 -12.35 -4.46 -48.78
N THR A 6 -11.73 -3.48 -48.13
CA THR A 6 -10.77 -3.77 -47.05
C THR A 6 -11.49 -4.52 -45.93
N ALA A 7 -10.86 -5.54 -45.36
CA ALA A 7 -11.42 -6.33 -44.24
C ALA A 7 -11.90 -5.44 -43.06
N PHE A 8 -11.32 -4.24 -42.94
CA PHE A 8 -11.71 -3.22 -41.97
C PHE A 8 -13.08 -2.57 -42.27
N GLN A 9 -13.44 -2.38 -43.55
CA GLN A 9 -14.75 -1.89 -43.96
C GLN A 9 -15.82 -2.99 -43.92
N ALA A 10 -15.45 -4.25 -44.14
CA ALA A 10 -16.35 -5.40 -43.95
C ALA A 10 -16.64 -5.68 -42.45
N MET A 11 -15.68 -5.37 -41.55
CA MET A 11 -15.88 -5.45 -40.09
C MET A 11 -16.78 -4.33 -39.54
N GLN A 12 -16.93 -3.21 -40.24
CA GLN A 12 -17.70 -2.06 -39.75
C GLN A 12 -19.21 -2.22 -39.88
N THR A 13 -19.70 -3.17 -40.68
CA THR A 13 -21.13 -3.32 -41.00
C THR A 13 -21.90 -4.28 -40.11
N ASP A 14 -21.26 -5.08 -39.25
CA ASP A 14 -21.99 -6.11 -38.47
C ASP A 14 -21.40 -6.38 -37.07
N ILE A 15 -20.90 -5.35 -36.38
CA ILE A 15 -20.65 -5.49 -34.94
C ILE A 15 -21.96 -5.23 -34.20
N GLN A 16 -22.79 -6.28 -34.09
CA GLN A 16 -23.84 -6.33 -33.06
C GLN A 16 -23.15 -6.41 -31.69
N VAL A 17 -22.79 -5.26 -31.12
CA VAL A 17 -22.25 -5.21 -29.76
C VAL A 17 -23.40 -5.52 -28.80
N SER A 18 -23.36 -6.67 -28.14
CA SER A 18 -24.34 -6.97 -27.10
C SER A 18 -24.08 -6.07 -25.90
N MET A 19 -25.14 -5.72 -25.16
CA MET A 19 -25.01 -4.91 -23.96
C MET A 19 -24.13 -5.62 -22.89
N ASP A 20 -24.06 -6.95 -22.92
CA ASP A 20 -23.18 -7.73 -22.06
C ASP A 20 -21.70 -7.51 -22.40
N ASP A 21 -21.36 -7.39 -23.69
CA ASP A 21 -20.01 -7.06 -24.15
C ASP A 21 -19.60 -5.65 -23.70
N VAL A 22 -20.53 -4.69 -23.78
CA VAL A 22 -20.31 -3.32 -23.28
C VAL A 22 -20.04 -3.33 -21.78
N VAL A 23 -20.90 -3.98 -20.99
CA VAL A 23 -20.74 -4.03 -19.53
C VAL A 23 -19.44 -4.73 -19.14
N SER A 24 -19.12 -5.84 -19.79
CA SER A 24 -17.87 -6.57 -19.55
C SER A 24 -16.64 -5.68 -19.84
N ALA A 25 -16.62 -4.97 -20.96
CA ALA A 25 -15.53 -4.05 -21.30
C ALA A 25 -15.37 -2.91 -20.29
N PHE A 26 -16.48 -2.32 -19.80
CA PHE A 26 -16.42 -1.28 -18.77
C PHE A 26 -15.93 -1.83 -17.42
N VAL A 27 -16.39 -3.01 -17.02
CA VAL A 27 -15.94 -3.67 -15.77
C VAL A 27 -14.46 -4.00 -15.86
N SER A 28 -13.99 -4.60 -16.96
CA SER A 28 -12.57 -4.89 -17.17
C SER A 28 -11.72 -3.62 -17.14
N LYS A 29 -12.17 -2.52 -17.76
CA LYS A 29 -11.47 -1.23 -17.70
C LYS A 29 -11.41 -0.69 -16.27
N TYR A 30 -12.50 -0.78 -15.53
CA TYR A 30 -12.56 -0.35 -14.13
C TYR A 30 -11.64 -1.19 -13.23
N GLU A 31 -11.64 -2.52 -13.36
CA GLU A 31 -10.72 -3.41 -12.64
C GLU A 31 -9.25 -3.10 -12.96
N ASN A 32 -8.93 -2.94 -14.24
CA ASN A 32 -7.58 -2.62 -14.67
C ASN A 32 -7.08 -1.31 -14.04
N ASN A 33 -7.95 -0.29 -13.96
CA ASN A 33 -7.64 0.96 -13.29
C ASN A 33 -7.40 0.78 -11.78
N LEU A 34 -8.20 -0.05 -11.11
CA LEU A 34 -8.01 -0.37 -9.69
C LEU A 34 -6.69 -1.12 -9.45
N TYR A 35 -6.34 -2.08 -10.32
CA TYR A 35 -5.05 -2.78 -10.22
C TYR A 35 -3.86 -1.87 -10.50
N ALA A 36 -3.96 -0.96 -11.47
CA ALA A 36 -2.96 0.06 -11.72
C ALA A 36 -2.76 0.95 -10.48
N ARG A 37 -3.87 1.44 -9.90
CA ARG A 37 -3.82 2.27 -8.69
C ARG A 37 -3.26 1.54 -7.48
N LYS A 38 -3.59 0.26 -7.30
CA LYS A 38 -2.99 -0.60 -6.28
C LYS A 38 -1.47 -0.68 -6.44
N LYS A 39 -0.98 -0.84 -7.68
CA LYS A 39 0.46 -0.90 -7.96
C LYS A 39 1.15 0.43 -7.63
N GLU A 40 0.56 1.55 -8.05
CA GLU A 40 1.05 2.90 -7.74
C GLU A 40 1.16 3.14 -6.23
N LEU A 41 0.08 2.88 -5.48
CA LEU A 41 0.05 3.06 -4.03
C LEU A 41 1.06 2.15 -3.32
N THR A 42 1.20 0.90 -3.77
CA THR A 42 2.19 -0.03 -3.21
C THR A 42 3.61 0.47 -3.42
N ALA A 43 3.91 1.02 -4.60
CA ALA A 43 5.22 1.60 -4.89
C ALA A 43 5.48 2.86 -4.06
N ALA A 44 4.49 3.74 -3.92
CA ALA A 44 4.60 4.95 -3.09
C ALA A 44 4.81 4.62 -1.61
N ILE A 45 4.10 3.63 -1.06
CA ILE A 45 4.31 3.17 0.33
C ILE A 45 5.75 2.72 0.53
N LYS A 46 6.28 1.92 -0.40
CA LYS A 46 7.65 1.43 -0.34
C LYS A 46 8.67 2.58 -0.36
N ASP A 47 8.49 3.57 -1.23
CA ASP A 47 9.38 4.74 -1.32
C ASP A 47 9.40 5.56 -0.01
N VAL A 48 8.22 5.78 0.59
CA VAL A 48 8.11 6.50 1.87
C VAL A 48 8.70 5.69 3.02
N GLU A 49 8.53 4.35 3.04
CA GLU A 49 9.16 3.45 4.02
C GLU A 49 10.69 3.50 3.90
N GLU A 50 11.23 3.42 2.67
CA GLU A 50 12.67 3.53 2.41
C GLU A 50 13.22 4.89 2.87
N THR A 51 12.47 5.97 2.67
CA THR A 51 12.84 7.32 3.13
C THR A 51 12.84 7.43 4.65
N ALA A 52 11.84 6.86 5.34
CA ALA A 52 11.78 6.82 6.79
C ALA A 52 12.91 5.97 7.40
N ASP A 53 13.25 4.86 6.76
CA ASP A 53 14.38 4.01 7.12
C ASP A 53 15.72 4.71 6.91
N ALA A 54 15.88 5.42 5.80
CA ALA A 54 17.08 6.20 5.52
C ALA A 54 17.30 7.29 6.58
N LEU A 55 16.23 8.00 6.98
CA LEU A 55 16.26 8.98 8.07
C LEU A 55 16.72 8.34 9.39
N THR A 56 16.14 7.18 9.73
CA THR A 56 16.45 6.43 10.95
C THR A 56 17.91 5.94 10.94
N LYS A 57 18.38 5.39 9.82
CA LYS A 57 19.77 4.95 9.63
C LYS A 57 20.75 6.12 9.72
N ALA A 58 20.44 7.28 9.12
CA ALA A 58 21.28 8.47 9.19
C ALA A 58 21.43 8.97 10.64
N LEU A 59 20.35 8.90 11.42
CA LEU A 59 20.37 9.26 12.83
C LEU A 59 21.19 8.27 13.68
N ARG A 60 21.07 6.95 13.42
CA ARG A 60 21.95 5.93 14.04
C ARG A 60 23.42 6.13 13.69
N LYS A 61 23.75 6.46 12.44
CA LYS A 61 25.13 6.77 12.02
C LYS A 61 25.73 7.95 12.78
N LYS A 62 24.94 8.98 13.09
CA LYS A 62 25.40 10.12 13.91
C LYS A 62 25.69 9.76 15.37
N ILE A 63 25.10 8.67 15.87
CA ILE A 63 25.34 8.14 17.21
C ILE A 63 26.54 7.22 17.23
N ASN A 64 26.72 6.43 16.15
CA ASN A 64 27.80 5.47 16.05
C ASN A 64 29.18 6.15 16.04
N GLY A 65 29.84 6.05 17.20
CA GLY A 65 31.28 5.84 17.33
C GLY A 65 32.19 7.04 17.15
N ASP A 66 32.20 7.70 16.00
CA ASP A 66 33.34 8.55 15.63
C ASP A 66 33.48 9.79 16.52
N SER A 67 32.37 10.30 17.06
CA SER A 67 32.39 11.41 18.03
C SER A 67 32.76 11.00 19.46
N TYR A 68 32.78 9.70 19.75
CA TYR A 68 33.12 9.15 21.08
C TYR A 68 34.44 8.37 21.08
N LYS A 69 35.03 8.10 19.91
CA LYS A 69 36.36 7.50 19.75
C LYS A 69 37.42 8.42 20.35
N THR A 70 37.57 8.37 21.66
CA THR A 70 38.73 8.91 22.36
C THR A 70 39.89 7.91 22.25
N PRO A 71 41.15 8.37 22.24
CA PRO A 71 42.29 7.48 22.38
C PRO A 71 42.12 6.66 23.66
N MET A 72 41.93 5.35 23.50
CA MET A 72 41.86 4.43 24.63
C MET A 72 43.25 3.88 24.91
N PRO A 73 43.60 3.63 26.19
CA PRO A 73 44.75 2.82 26.54
C PRO A 73 44.81 1.52 25.72
N LEU A 74 46.02 1.05 25.42
CA LEU A 74 46.27 -0.06 24.49
C LEU A 74 45.46 -1.33 24.81
N ASP A 75 45.15 -1.56 26.08
CA ASP A 75 44.43 -2.71 26.62
C ASP A 75 42.91 -2.57 26.62
N LEU A 76 42.36 -1.38 26.35
CA LEU A 76 40.92 -1.10 26.34
C LEU A 76 40.34 -0.99 24.93
N GLU A 77 39.12 -1.47 24.76
CA GLU A 77 38.25 -1.22 23.62
C GLU A 77 36.96 -0.53 24.07
N MET A 78 36.41 0.30 23.18
CA MET A 78 35.12 0.96 23.39
C MET A 78 34.21 0.66 22.21
N LYS A 79 33.00 0.19 22.50
CA LYS A 79 31.93 -0.08 21.53
C LYS A 79 30.72 0.77 21.87
N VAL A 80 30.12 1.39 20.87
CA VAL A 80 28.84 2.10 20.99
C VAL A 80 27.78 1.23 20.35
N ASP A 81 26.67 0.98 21.02
CA ASP A 81 25.54 0.27 20.43
C ASP A 81 24.80 1.13 19.39
N ASN A 82 23.89 0.50 18.64
CA ASN A 82 23.16 1.19 17.56
C ASN A 82 22.07 2.16 18.05
N GLY A 83 21.85 2.27 19.36
CA GLY A 83 20.84 3.12 19.99
C GLY A 83 19.38 2.74 19.71
N ALA A 84 18.53 2.83 20.75
CA ALA A 84 17.09 2.78 20.66
C ALA A 84 16.52 4.19 20.41
N ILE A 85 15.84 4.36 19.27
CA ILE A 85 15.25 5.64 18.87
C ILE A 85 13.80 5.68 19.34
N ASN A 86 13.49 6.68 20.16
CA ASN A 86 12.13 7.00 20.57
C ASN A 86 11.71 8.33 19.93
N TRP A 87 10.98 8.23 18.82
CA TRP A 87 10.49 9.38 18.05
C TRP A 87 9.41 10.19 18.79
N GLU A 88 8.65 9.55 19.67
CA GLU A 88 7.58 10.20 20.46
C GLU A 88 8.17 11.15 21.50
N HIS A 89 9.17 10.67 22.23
CA HIS A 89 9.90 11.45 23.23
C HIS A 89 11.08 12.23 22.63
N ALA A 90 11.25 12.22 21.30
CA ALA A 90 12.31 12.90 20.58
C ALA A 90 13.71 12.61 21.17
N LYS A 91 14.00 11.35 21.49
CA LYS A 91 15.24 10.95 22.13
C LYS A 91 15.82 9.68 21.53
N VAL A 92 17.12 9.53 21.70
CA VAL A 92 17.85 8.30 21.36
C VAL A 92 18.65 7.87 22.57
N ASP A 93 18.37 6.66 23.02
CA ASP A 93 19.04 6.04 24.15
C ASP A 93 20.07 5.03 23.60
N PHE A 94 21.33 5.13 23.99
CA PHE A 94 22.42 4.27 23.49
C PHE A 94 23.40 3.97 24.61
N GLN A 95 24.10 2.84 24.50
CA GLN A 95 25.10 2.40 25.46
C GLN A 95 26.51 2.50 24.87
N ILE A 96 27.44 2.92 25.72
CA ILE A 96 28.87 2.88 25.47
C ILE A 96 29.45 1.82 26.39
N ASN A 97 30.00 0.77 25.81
CA ASN A 97 30.59 -0.35 26.50
C ASN A 97 32.10 -0.25 26.40
N ILE A 98 32.79 -0.24 27.55
CA ILE A 98 34.25 -0.21 27.65
C ILE A 98 34.69 -1.54 28.27
N SER A 99 35.54 -2.27 27.55
CA SER A 99 36.02 -3.61 27.93
C SER A 99 37.51 -3.76 27.64
N GLN A 100 38.18 -4.70 28.34
CA GLN A 100 39.56 -5.08 28.02
C GLN A 100 39.61 -6.02 26.81
N LYS A 101 40.56 -5.80 25.90
CA LYS A 101 40.64 -6.51 24.61
C LYS A 101 40.86 -8.03 24.71
N ASN A 102 41.42 -8.53 25.82
CA ASN A 102 41.92 -9.92 25.94
C ASN A 102 41.49 -10.67 27.21
N ASN A 103 40.47 -10.22 27.96
CA ASN A 103 40.15 -10.84 29.25
C ASN A 103 38.97 -11.82 29.15
N SER A 104 39.25 -13.13 29.20
CA SER A 104 38.27 -14.22 29.13
C SER A 104 37.68 -14.64 30.49
N ARG A 105 38.14 -14.02 31.58
CA ARG A 105 37.66 -14.29 32.94
C ARG A 105 37.12 -13.01 33.56
N TYR A 106 35.79 -12.92 33.69
CA TYR A 106 35.06 -11.92 34.49
C TYR A 106 35.69 -10.49 34.44
N GLY A 107 35.98 -10.01 33.24
CA GLY A 107 36.56 -8.69 33.03
C GLY A 107 35.51 -7.59 33.13
N ASN A 108 35.70 -6.66 34.07
CA ASN A 108 34.85 -5.50 34.34
C ASN A 108 34.49 -4.75 33.04
N THR A 109 33.28 -4.98 32.51
CA THR A 109 32.73 -4.15 31.43
C THR A 109 32.03 -2.96 32.06
N ILE A 110 32.45 -1.75 31.69
CA ILE A 110 31.76 -0.53 32.09
C ILE A 110 30.73 -0.22 31.02
N ASN A 111 29.45 -0.24 31.40
CA ASN A 111 28.34 0.15 30.53
C ASN A 111 27.89 1.55 30.93
N VAL A 112 28.04 2.52 30.03
CA VAL A 112 27.58 3.89 30.22
C VAL A 112 26.35 4.12 29.35
N SER A 113 25.21 4.35 29.98
CA SER A 113 23.99 4.74 29.26
C SER A 113 24.00 6.23 28.98
N LYS A 114 23.65 6.60 27.74
CA LYS A 114 23.54 7.99 27.30
C LYS A 114 22.23 8.20 26.55
N THR A 115 21.70 9.40 26.70
CA THR A 115 20.52 9.86 25.96
C THR A 115 20.89 11.11 25.17
N LYS A 116 20.52 11.16 23.90
CA LYS A 116 20.62 12.34 23.04
C LYS A 116 19.24 12.78 22.57
N ARG A 117 18.99 14.08 22.61
CA ARG A 117 17.78 14.67 22.05
C ARG A 117 17.85 14.69 20.52
N ILE A 118 16.77 14.29 19.87
CA ILE A 118 16.61 14.35 18.42
C ILE A 118 16.25 15.80 18.04
N PRO A 119 16.91 16.40 17.03
CA PRO A 119 16.54 17.71 16.51
C PRO A 119 15.06 17.78 16.09
N ALA A 120 14.37 18.84 16.49
CA ALA A 120 12.94 19.03 16.20
C ALA A 120 12.62 18.98 14.69
N ALA A 121 13.55 19.40 13.82
CA ALA A 121 13.40 19.27 12.37
C ALA A 121 13.28 17.81 11.91
N GLN A 122 14.08 16.91 12.47
CA GLN A 122 14.06 15.49 12.12
C GLN A 122 12.82 14.78 12.66
N VAL A 123 12.38 15.14 13.88
CA VAL A 123 11.11 14.65 14.45
C VAL A 123 9.93 15.06 13.56
N ARG A 124 9.90 16.33 13.12
CA ARG A 124 8.86 16.82 12.20
C ARG A 124 8.88 16.08 10.85
N ALA A 125 10.07 15.86 10.29
CA ALA A 125 10.21 15.09 9.05
C ALA A 125 9.68 13.66 9.22
N TYR A 126 10.07 12.95 10.27
CA TYR A 126 9.57 11.60 10.55
C TYR A 126 8.04 11.56 10.74
N LYS A 127 7.48 12.51 11.52
CA LYS A 127 6.02 12.61 11.71
C LYS A 127 5.28 12.87 10.41
N LYS A 128 5.85 13.67 9.50
CA LYS A 128 5.28 13.88 8.16
C LYS A 128 5.24 12.59 7.35
N LEU A 129 6.34 11.84 7.33
CA LEU A 129 6.43 10.54 6.63
C LEU A 129 5.43 9.53 7.22
N GLN A 130 5.27 9.48 8.55
CA GLN A 130 4.27 8.61 9.20
C GLN A 130 2.83 8.98 8.81
N LYS A 131 2.53 10.28 8.76
CA LYS A 131 1.21 10.76 8.30
C LYS A 131 0.97 10.36 6.84
N GLU A 132 1.97 10.53 5.98
CA GLU A 132 1.91 10.14 4.58
C GLU A 132 1.69 8.63 4.40
N LEU A 133 2.42 7.79 5.14
CA LEU A 133 2.20 6.34 5.15
C LEU A 133 0.79 5.97 5.59
N SER A 134 0.26 6.62 6.63
CA SER A 134 -1.11 6.33 7.08
C SER A 134 -2.15 6.67 6.01
N SER A 135 -1.98 7.79 5.31
CA SER A 135 -2.84 8.19 4.18
C SER A 135 -2.78 7.18 3.05
N LEU A 136 -1.57 6.84 2.56
CA LEU A 136 -1.39 5.91 1.45
C LEU A 136 -1.93 4.51 1.77
N ARG A 137 -1.78 4.05 3.01
CA ARG A 137 -2.33 2.76 3.46
C ARG A 137 -3.86 2.78 3.55
N SER A 138 -4.45 3.92 3.93
CA SER A 138 -5.90 4.10 3.89
C SER A 138 -6.42 4.00 2.46
N ASP A 139 -5.83 4.75 1.53
CA ASP A 139 -6.19 4.72 0.11
C ASP A 139 -6.05 3.31 -0.47
N LEU A 140 -4.96 2.60 -0.13
CA LEU A 140 -4.76 1.21 -0.57
C LEU A 140 -5.86 0.29 -0.03
N CYS A 141 -6.28 0.47 1.21
CA CYS A 141 -7.38 -0.29 1.81
C CYS A 141 -8.68 -0.08 1.03
N GLU A 142 -9.02 1.17 0.70
CA GLU A 142 -10.20 1.50 -0.10
C GLU A 142 -10.17 0.84 -1.48
N ILE A 143 -9.02 0.86 -2.16
CA ILE A 143 -8.85 0.18 -3.45
C ILE A 143 -9.03 -1.34 -3.33
N LEU A 144 -8.52 -1.95 -2.25
CA LEU A 144 -8.70 -3.38 -2.01
C LEU A 144 -10.16 -3.75 -1.72
N VAL A 145 -10.89 -2.90 -0.99
CA VAL A 145 -12.33 -3.06 -0.78
C VAL A 145 -13.07 -2.92 -2.12
N ALA A 146 -12.73 -1.92 -2.92
CA ALA A 146 -13.32 -1.71 -4.24
C ALA A 146 -13.13 -2.94 -5.14
N LEU A 147 -11.92 -3.50 -5.21
CA LEU A 147 -11.60 -4.72 -5.97
C LEU A 147 -12.43 -5.92 -5.53
N LYS A 148 -12.57 -6.15 -4.22
CA LYS A 148 -13.41 -7.25 -3.70
C LYS A 148 -14.89 -7.11 -4.08
N SER A 149 -15.35 -5.88 -4.33
CA SER A 149 -16.76 -5.60 -4.64
C SER A 149 -17.09 -5.60 -6.14
N VAL A 150 -16.10 -5.73 -7.04
CA VAL A 150 -16.31 -5.52 -8.49
C VAL A 150 -17.34 -6.50 -9.04
N THR A 151 -17.18 -7.80 -8.81
CA THR A 151 -18.09 -8.82 -9.35
C THR A 151 -19.54 -8.61 -8.89
N ARG A 152 -19.72 -8.16 -7.63
CA ARG A 152 -21.05 -7.81 -7.13
C ARG A 152 -21.62 -6.60 -7.87
N LYS A 153 -20.84 -5.52 -8.03
CA LYS A 153 -21.26 -4.32 -8.75
C LYS A 153 -21.54 -4.60 -10.23
N GLU A 154 -20.76 -5.47 -10.86
CA GLU A 154 -21.03 -5.94 -12.21
C GLU A 154 -22.42 -6.60 -12.31
N ARG A 155 -22.74 -7.54 -11.41
CA ARG A 155 -24.07 -8.17 -11.37
C ARG A 155 -25.18 -7.15 -11.16
N GLU A 156 -24.99 -6.20 -10.25
CA GLU A 156 -25.95 -5.12 -10.02
C GLU A 156 -26.18 -4.25 -11.27
N VAL A 157 -25.11 -3.92 -12.01
CA VAL A 157 -25.19 -3.16 -13.27
C VAL A 157 -25.90 -3.96 -14.35
N ARG A 158 -25.53 -5.23 -14.55
CA ARG A 158 -26.21 -6.13 -15.50
C ARG A 158 -27.69 -6.27 -15.17
N GLY A 159 -28.04 -6.47 -13.90
CA GLY A 159 -29.42 -6.55 -13.43
C GLY A 159 -30.22 -5.28 -13.72
N ARG A 160 -29.67 -4.09 -13.42
CA ARG A 160 -30.33 -2.80 -13.72
C ARG A 160 -30.53 -2.56 -15.21
N ILE A 161 -29.58 -2.98 -16.03
CA ILE A 161 -29.70 -2.90 -17.49
C ILE A 161 -30.79 -3.83 -18.00
N ALA A 162 -30.86 -5.07 -17.49
CA ALA A 162 -31.90 -6.02 -17.84
C ALA A 162 -33.29 -5.50 -17.47
N ILE A 163 -33.45 -4.92 -16.27
CA ILE A 163 -34.71 -4.29 -15.82
C ILE A 163 -35.13 -3.19 -16.79
N ARG A 164 -34.25 -2.25 -17.12
CA ARG A 164 -34.56 -1.17 -18.07
C ARG A 164 -34.97 -1.71 -19.45
N LYS A 165 -34.28 -2.73 -19.95
CA LYS A 165 -34.68 -3.38 -21.21
C LYS A 165 -36.08 -3.98 -21.14
N LEU A 166 -36.45 -4.62 -20.02
CA LEU A 166 -37.80 -5.16 -19.85
C LEU A 166 -38.84 -4.04 -19.82
N GLU A 167 -38.57 -2.97 -19.07
CA GLU A 167 -39.44 -1.78 -19.01
C GLU A 167 -39.61 -1.13 -20.40
N ASP A 168 -38.51 -0.89 -21.11
CA ASP A 168 -38.49 -0.24 -22.44
C ASP A 168 -39.24 -1.06 -23.51
N ASN A 169 -39.30 -2.38 -23.36
CA ASN A 169 -40.02 -3.28 -24.27
C ASN A 169 -41.46 -3.60 -23.81
N GLY A 170 -41.96 -2.95 -22.74
CA GLY A 170 -43.32 -3.17 -22.24
C GLY A 170 -43.50 -4.47 -21.45
N TYR A 171 -42.41 -5.13 -21.06
CA TYR A 171 -42.38 -6.34 -20.23
C TYR A 171 -42.06 -6.05 -18.77
N GLY A 172 -42.19 -4.79 -18.32
CA GLY A 172 -41.92 -4.38 -16.94
C GLY A 172 -42.76 -5.16 -15.90
N ASP A 173 -43.97 -5.58 -16.27
CA ASP A 173 -44.89 -6.32 -15.40
C ASP A 173 -44.36 -7.71 -15.00
N LEU A 174 -43.46 -8.31 -15.81
CA LEU A 174 -42.79 -9.57 -15.47
C LEU A 174 -41.94 -9.46 -14.19
N MET A 175 -41.50 -8.26 -13.83
CA MET A 175 -40.75 -8.02 -12.58
C MET A 175 -41.66 -8.02 -11.34
N GLN A 176 -42.98 -7.89 -11.52
CA GLN A 176 -43.98 -7.89 -10.45
C GLN A 176 -44.73 -9.23 -10.36
N ASP A 177 -44.41 -10.17 -11.25
CA ASP A 177 -45.01 -11.50 -11.28
C ASP A 177 -44.60 -12.29 -10.03
N SER A 178 -45.59 -12.63 -9.22
CA SER A 178 -45.40 -13.37 -7.97
C SER A 178 -44.88 -14.79 -8.17
N GLU A 179 -45.15 -15.43 -9.31
CA GLU A 179 -44.63 -16.78 -9.62
C GLU A 179 -43.14 -16.72 -9.99
N LEU A 180 -42.73 -15.70 -10.76
CA LEU A 180 -41.30 -15.46 -11.03
C LEU A 180 -40.54 -15.06 -9.76
N ALA A 181 -41.17 -14.31 -8.86
CA ALA A 181 -40.58 -13.99 -7.55
C ALA A 181 -40.40 -15.23 -6.66
N LEU A 182 -41.34 -16.17 -6.68
CA LEU A 182 -41.25 -17.45 -5.98
C LEU A 182 -40.09 -18.32 -6.51
N LEU A 183 -39.80 -18.28 -7.81
CA LEU A 183 -38.67 -18.99 -8.42
C LEU A 183 -37.30 -18.45 -8.00
N VAL A 184 -37.21 -17.18 -7.58
CA VAL A 184 -35.99 -16.57 -7.02
C VAL A 184 -35.88 -16.78 -5.51
N GLN A 185 -37.00 -17.05 -4.82
CA GLN A 185 -37.04 -17.32 -3.38
C GLN A 185 -36.74 -18.78 -3.00
N LEU A 186 -36.71 -19.70 -3.98
CA LEU A 186 -36.34 -21.10 -3.75
C LEU A 186 -34.82 -21.28 -3.84
N ASP A 187 -34.15 -21.01 -2.71
CA ASP A 187 -32.91 -21.65 -2.26
C ASP A 187 -32.71 -21.31 -0.78
N VAL A 188 -33.43 -22.02 0.09
CA VAL A 188 -33.07 -22.29 1.50
C VAL A 188 -33.07 -23.80 1.70
#